data_AF-A0A9Q9HU47-F1
#
_entry.id   AF-A0A9Q9HU47-F1
#
_cell.length_a   1.000
_cell.length_b   1.000
_cell.length_c   1.000
_cell.angle_alpha   90.00
_cell.angle_beta   90.00
_cell.angle_gamma   90.00
#
_symmetry.space_group_name_H-M   'P 1'
#
loop_
_entity.id
_entity.type
_entity.pdbx_description
1 polymer ?
#
loop_
_entity_poly.entity_id
_entity_poly.type
_entity_poly.pdbx_seq_one_letter_code
_entity_poly.pdbx_strand_id
1 'polypeptide(L)'
;MQKVNKVVRVNFAGGLLGMIFGSSKGKVQSVIQSENSEGWNFIEAITDQPNLIIYVVRLLLLAITLGLWTLSTGYLFVFEKPR
;
A
#
# COMPACT_ATOMS: atom_id res chain seq x y z
N MET A 1 -19.19 21.76 9.27
CA MET A 1 -17.83 21.63 9.84
C MET A 1 -16.86 21.45 8.67
N GLN A 2 -15.79 22.24 8.61
CA GLN A 2 -14.74 22.00 7.59
C GLN A 2 -13.99 20.72 7.97
N LYS A 3 -13.74 19.86 6.98
CA LYS A 3 -12.94 18.64 7.13
C LYS A 3 -11.61 18.84 6.40
N VAL A 4 -10.55 18.21 6.93
CA VAL A 4 -9.25 18.10 6.26
C VAL A 4 -9.06 16.65 5.85
N ASN A 5 -8.53 16.41 4.65
CA ASN A 5 -8.27 15.07 4.14
C ASN A 5 -6.76 14.81 4.03
N LYS A 6 -6.35 13.58 4.32
CA LYS A 6 -4.99 13.07 4.15
C LYS A 6 -5.04 11.81 3.30
N VAL A 7 -4.08 11.64 2.39
CA VAL A 7 -3.95 10.44 1.57
C VAL A 7 -2.62 9.78 1.89
N VAL A 8 -2.66 8.48 2.22
CA VAL A 8 -1.50 7.69 2.60
C VAL A 8 -1.37 6.49 1.66
N ARG A 9 -0.20 6.30 1.07
CA ARG A 9 0.08 5.16 0.19
C ARG A 9 0.62 3.98 1.00
N VAL A 10 -0.03 2.84 0.89
CA VAL A 10 0.40 1.56 1.46
C VAL A 10 0.91 0.66 0.34
N ASN A 11 2.24 0.52 0.25
CA ASN A 11 2.87 -0.35 -0.75
C ASN A 11 3.17 -1.73 -0.17
N PHE A 12 3.18 -2.77 -1.01
CA PHE A 12 3.55 -4.12 -0.59
C PHE A 12 4.73 -4.64 -1.41
N ALA A 13 5.53 -5.52 -0.80
CA ALA A 13 6.52 -6.29 -1.51
C ALA A 13 5.85 -7.53 -2.12
N GLY A 14 6.29 -7.92 -3.31
CA GLY A 14 5.90 -9.16 -4.00
C GLY A 14 7.10 -10.09 -4.18
N GLY A 15 6.93 -11.13 -4.99
CA GLY A 15 7.92 -12.20 -5.18
C GLY A 15 7.84 -13.24 -4.05
N LEU A 16 8.75 -14.21 -4.07
CA LEU A 16 8.80 -15.28 -3.06
C LEU A 16 8.90 -14.73 -1.63
N LEU A 17 9.72 -13.69 -1.42
CA LEU A 17 9.84 -13.06 -0.10
C LEU A 17 8.55 -12.36 0.32
N GLY A 18 7.86 -11.69 -0.60
CA GLY A 18 6.56 -11.08 -0.34
C GLY A 18 5.47 -12.11 -0.03
N MET A 19 5.52 -13.29 -0.64
CA MET A 19 4.55 -14.36 -0.39
C MET A 19 4.77 -15.07 0.95
N ILE A 20 6.04 -15.31 1.32
CA ILE A 20 6.38 -16.06 2.55
C ILE A 20 6.37 -15.15 3.78
N PHE A 21 6.91 -13.93 3.66
CA PHE A 21 7.11 -13.02 4.78
C PHE A 21 6.15 -11.82 4.79
N GLY A 22 5.42 -11.58 3.70
CA GLY A 22 4.50 -10.45 3.61
C GLY A 22 3.15 -10.73 4.29
N SER A 23 2.81 -9.91 5.29
CA SER A 23 1.45 -9.88 5.86
C SER A 23 0.71 -8.62 5.42
N SER A 24 -0.14 -8.74 4.40
CA SER A 24 -0.93 -7.61 3.89
C SER A 24 -1.85 -7.03 4.98
N LYS A 25 -2.50 -7.90 5.76
CA LYS A 25 -3.37 -7.48 6.87
C LYS A 25 -2.61 -6.72 7.95
N GLY A 26 -1.46 -7.25 8.38
CA GLY A 26 -0.65 -6.62 9.44
C GLY A 26 -0.18 -5.21 9.05
N LYS A 27 0.24 -5.05 7.79
CA LYS A 27 0.67 -3.75 7.27
C LYS A 27 -0.47 -2.74 7.13
N VAL A 28 -1.63 -3.19 6.66
CA VAL A 28 -2.83 -2.33 6.60
C VAL A 28 -3.26 -1.88 7.99
N GLN A 29 -3.31 -2.84 8.93
CA GLN A 29 -3.69 -2.56 10.31
C GLN A 29 -2.73 -1.59 10.99
N SER A 30 -1.42 -1.76 10.82
CA SER A 30 -0.44 -0.86 11.44
C SER A 30 -0.54 0.58 10.91
N VAL A 31 -0.77 0.75 9.61
CA VAL A 31 -0.97 2.09 9.01
C VAL A 31 -2.25 2.73 9.55
N ILE A 32 -3.37 2.01 9.55
CA ILE A 32 -4.63 2.55 10.08
C ILE A 32 -4.51 2.91 11.56
N GLN A 33 -3.87 2.06 12.36
CA GLN A 33 -3.66 2.34 13.79
C GLN A 33 -2.76 3.56 14.02
N SER A 34 -1.69 3.71 13.23
CA SER A 34 -0.82 4.89 13.30
C SER A 34 -1.60 6.17 13.01
N GLU A 35 -2.36 6.20 11.92
CA GLU A 35 -3.14 7.36 11.52
C GLU A 35 -4.29 7.67 12.51
N ASN A 36 -4.95 6.63 13.03
CA ASN A 36 -5.96 6.78 14.08
C ASN A 36 -5.37 7.40 15.36
N SER A 37 -4.13 7.08 15.72
CA SER A 37 -3.46 7.66 16.91
C SER A 37 -3.15 9.15 16.76
N GLU A 38 -3.04 9.64 15.52
CA GLU A 38 -2.95 11.07 15.18
C GLU A 38 -4.34 11.75 15.10
N GLY A 39 -5.43 10.99 15.33
CA GLY A 39 -6.81 11.46 15.30
C GLY A 39 -7.41 11.57 13.90
N TRP A 40 -6.81 10.91 12.91
CA TRP A 40 -7.41 10.74 11.58
C TRP A 40 -8.44 9.60 11.59
N ASN A 41 -9.49 9.73 10.79
CA ASN A 41 -10.49 8.68 10.58
C ASN A 41 -10.34 8.12 9.17
N PHE A 42 -10.23 6.79 9.06
CA PHE A 42 -10.20 6.11 7.77
C PHE A 42 -11.57 6.22 7.07
N ILE A 43 -11.56 6.53 5.78
CA ILE A 43 -12.77 6.69 4.96
C ILE A 43 -12.83 5.68 3.84
N GLU A 44 -11.77 5.60 3.04
CA GLU A 44 -11.78 4.78 1.83
C GLU A 44 -10.39 4.26 1.47
N ALA A 45 -10.35 3.09 0.84
CA ALA A 45 -9.16 2.55 0.20
C ALA A 45 -9.37 2.52 -1.31
N ILE A 46 -8.54 3.25 -2.04
CA ILE A 46 -8.49 3.21 -3.50
C ILE A 46 -7.38 2.26 -3.90
N THR A 47 -7.69 1.28 -4.75
CA THR A 47 -6.69 0.33 -5.24
C THR A 47 -5.85 1.01 -6.33
N ASP A 48 -4.52 0.94 -6.23
CA ASP A 48 -3.67 1.40 -7.31
C ASP A 48 -3.96 0.57 -8.58
N GLN A 49 -4.21 1.25 -9.70
CA GLN A 49 -4.36 0.61 -11.01
C GLN A 49 -3.03 0.69 -11.76
N PRO A 50 -2.18 -0.36 -11.70
CA PRO A 50 -0.92 -0.35 -12.42
C PRO A 50 -1.16 -0.37 -13.93
N ASN A 51 -0.42 0.47 -14.65
CA ASN A 51 -0.38 0.44 -16.11
C ASN A 51 0.53 -0.69 -16.61
N LEU A 52 0.51 -0.96 -17.92
CA LEU A 52 1.29 -2.02 -18.55
C LEU A 52 2.80 -1.89 -18.26
N ILE A 53 3.32 -0.66 -18.21
CA ILE A 53 4.74 -0.38 -17.94
C ILE A 53 5.14 -0.90 -16.55
N ILE A 54 4.29 -0.69 -15.54
CA ILE A 54 4.54 -1.20 -14.18
C ILE A 54 4.63 -2.72 -14.17
N TYR A 55 3.79 -3.43 -14.94
CA TYR A 55 3.89 -4.89 -15.06
C TYR A 55 5.21 -5.35 -15.68
N VAL A 56 5.68 -4.66 -16.71
CA VAL A 56 6.99 -4.95 -17.34
C VAL A 56 8.12 -4.76 -16.33
N VAL A 57 8.12 -3.64 -15.59
CA VAL A 57 9.14 -3.39 -14.54
C VAL A 57 9.10 -4.47 -13.46
N ARG A 58 7.90 -4.89 -13.01
CA ARG A 58 7.76 -5.97 -12.03
C ARG A 58 8.35 -7.28 -12.51
N LEU A 59 8.15 -7.62 -13.79
CA LEU A 59 8.69 -8.83 -14.40
C LEU A 59 10.21 -8.75 -14.52
N LEU A 60 10.77 -7.60 -14.90
CA LEU A 60 12.21 -7.38 -14.93
C LEU A 60 12.83 -7.52 -13.53
N LEU A 61 12.20 -6.94 -12.50
CA LEU A 61 12.66 -7.08 -11.11
C LEU A 61 12.62 -8.54 -10.65
N LEU A 62 11.56 -9.29 -11.00
CA LEU A 62 11.53 -10.72 -10.71
C LEU A 62 12.64 -11.46 -11.45
N ALA A 63 12.89 -11.18 -12.72
CA ALA A 63 13.97 -11.84 -13.46
C ALA A 63 15.35 -11.57 -12.83
N ILE A 64 15.64 -10.31 -12.50
CA ILE A 64 16.92 -9.90 -11.89
C ILE A 64 17.09 -10.48 -10.48
N THR A 65 16.01 -10.56 -9.72
CA THR A 65 16.03 -11.12 -8.35
C THR A 65 15.79 -12.63 -8.32
N LEU A 66 15.79 -13.31 -9.47
CA LEU A 66 15.49 -14.74 -9.60
C LEU A 66 14.17 -15.15 -8.91
N GLY A 67 13.16 -14.29 -9.01
CA GLY A 67 11.83 -14.47 -8.44
C GLY A 67 11.70 -14.11 -6.96
N LEU A 68 12.79 -13.68 -6.31
CA LEU A 68 12.78 -13.42 -4.87
C LEU A 68 11.98 -12.18 -4.49
N TRP A 69 12.07 -11.09 -5.27
CA TRP A 69 11.50 -9.82 -4.87
C TRP A 69 10.96 -8.99 -6.04
N THR A 70 9.82 -8.34 -5.82
CA THR A 70 9.28 -7.33 -6.74
C THR A 70 8.37 -6.34 -6.00
N LEU A 71 7.86 -5.35 -6.71
CA LEU A 71 6.84 -4.45 -6.20
C LEU A 71 5.45 -5.07 -6.40
N SER A 72 4.59 -5.01 -5.39
CA SER A 72 3.20 -5.43 -5.49
C SER A 72 2.26 -4.22 -5.56
N THR A 73 0.98 -4.46 -5.87
CA THR A 73 -0.03 -3.42 -5.96
C THR A 73 -0.36 -2.88 -4.57
N GLY A 74 -0.28 -1.57 -4.41
CA GLY A 74 -0.58 -0.87 -3.17
C GLY A 74 -2.03 -0.37 -3.09
N TYR A 75 -2.34 0.26 -1.98
CA TYR A 75 -3.59 1.01 -1.76
C TYR A 75 -3.27 2.46 -1.42
N LEU A 76 -4.14 3.36 -1.85
CA LEU A 76 -4.21 4.73 -1.35
C LEU A 76 -5.32 4.78 -0.32
N PHE A 77 -4.95 5.00 0.94
CA PHE A 77 -5.91 5.18 2.03
C PHE A 77 -6.21 6.65 2.19
N VAL A 78 -7.50 6.98 2.16
CA VAL A 78 -8.02 8.32 2.36
C VAL A 78 -8.52 8.41 3.79
N PHE A 79 -8.02 9.43 4.49
CA PHE A 79 -8.39 9.75 5.85
C PHE A 79 -9.00 11.14 5.93
N GLU A 80 -9.83 11.36 6.95
CA GLU A 80 -10.39 12.68 7.27
C GLU A 80 -10.27 13.03 8.76
N LYS A 81 -10.18 14.32 9.06
CA LYS A 81 -10.21 14.85 10.43
C LYS A 81 -11.01 16.16 10.45
N PRO A 82 -11.81 16.43 11.50
CA PRO A 82 -12.38 17.76 11.68
C PRO A 82 -11.27 18.81 11.79
N ARG A 83 -11.47 19.96 11.14
CA ARG A 83 -10.54 21.08 11.19
C ARG A 83 -10.54 21.75 12.56
#